data_AF-A0A671ESL8-F1
#
_entry.id   AF-A0A671ESL8-F1
#
_cell.length_a   1.000
_cell.length_b   1.000
_cell.length_c   1.000
_cell.angle_alpha   90.00
_cell.angle_beta   90.00
_cell.angle_gamma   90.00
#
_symmetry.space_group_name_H-M   'P 1'
#
loop_
_entity.id
_entity.type
_entity.pdbx_description
1 polymer ?
#
loop_
_entity_poly.entity_id
_entity_poly.type
_entity_poly.pdbx_seq_one_letter_code
_entity_poly.pdbx_strand_id
1 'polypeptide(L)'
;MARQHARTLWYDRPKYVFMEFCVEDSTDVHVLIEDHRIVFSCKNADGVELYNEIEFYAKVNSKDSQDKRSGRSITCFVRKWKEKVAWPRLTKEDIKPVWLSVDFDNWRDWEGDEEVELAQVEHYAELLKKVSTKRPPPAMDDLDAFQCARVAASRETAAMAFRCQRDSYAREFTTSVVSCRPAELQTEGSNGKKEVLSGFQVVLEDTLLFPEGGGQPDDRGTINDISVLRVTRRGTQADHFTQTALTPGTEVRVRVDWERRFDHMQQHSGQHLITAVADHLFGLKTTSWELGRLRSVIELDSPSVTAEQVAAIEQSVNEKIRDRLPVNVRELSLNDPEVEQVRGRGLPDDHAGPIRVVTIKSVDSNMCCGTHVSNLSDLQVIKILGTEKGKKNKTNLIFLAGNRVLKWMERSYGTEKALTTLLKCGAEDHVEAVKKLQNSTKLLQKNNLNLLRDLAVHIAHSLRSSPDWGGVIALHRKEGDSEFMNIIANETGSEETLLFLTVGDEKGAGLFLLAGPAEAVETLGPRVAEVLEGKGAGKKGRFQGKATKMSRRAEVQTLLQDYISTQSAEE
;
A
#
# COMPACT_ATOMS: atom_id res chain seq x y z
N MET A 1 -9.02 28.19 4.11
CA MET A 1 -7.99 27.85 3.10
C MET A 1 -8.41 26.55 2.43
N ALA A 2 -8.16 26.39 1.12
CA ALA A 2 -8.46 25.12 0.43
C ALA A 2 -7.53 24.03 0.99
N ARG A 3 -8.11 23.07 1.72
CA ARG A 3 -7.36 21.93 2.28
C ARG A 3 -7.07 20.95 1.14
N GLN A 4 -5.80 20.61 0.96
CA GLN A 4 -5.40 19.57 0.00
C GLN A 4 -5.68 18.18 0.60
N HIS A 5 -5.81 17.16 -0.25
CA HIS A 5 -6.06 15.79 0.22
C HIS A 5 -4.77 14.97 0.09
N ALA A 6 -4.46 14.15 1.09
CA ALA A 6 -3.40 13.16 0.97
C ALA A 6 -3.84 12.03 0.02
N ARG A 7 -2.90 11.58 -0.83
CA ARG A 7 -3.11 10.34 -1.59
C ARG A 7 -3.30 9.20 -0.59
N THR A 8 -4.34 8.40 -0.76
CA THR A 8 -4.71 7.33 0.15
C THR A 8 -4.83 6.02 -0.62
N LEU A 9 -4.15 4.98 -0.14
CA LEU A 9 -4.29 3.60 -0.63
C LEU A 9 -5.11 2.77 0.36
N TRP A 10 -5.84 1.74 -0.07
CA TRP A 10 -6.59 0.88 0.85
C TRP A 10 -6.75 -0.55 0.34
N TYR A 11 -6.87 -1.53 1.24
CA TYR A 11 -7.16 -2.93 0.88
C TYR A 11 -7.94 -3.67 1.96
N ASP A 12 -8.58 -4.77 1.54
CA ASP A 12 -9.46 -5.55 2.38
C ASP A 12 -8.83 -6.85 2.93
N ARG A 13 -9.28 -7.25 4.13
CA ARG A 13 -8.97 -8.52 4.79
C ARG A 13 -10.19 -9.06 5.55
N PRO A 14 -10.22 -10.34 5.96
CA PRO A 14 -11.38 -10.93 6.62
C PRO A 14 -11.84 -10.12 7.85
N LYS A 15 -10.90 -9.58 8.63
CA LYS A 15 -11.22 -8.92 9.90
C LYS A 15 -10.95 -7.41 9.93
N TYR A 16 -10.16 -6.91 8.98
CA TYR A 16 -9.71 -5.52 8.97
C TYR A 16 -9.80 -4.93 7.58
N VAL A 17 -9.90 -3.61 7.53
CA VAL A 17 -9.72 -2.80 6.35
C VAL A 17 -8.51 -1.91 6.59
N PHE A 18 -7.58 -1.90 5.65
CA PHE A 18 -6.33 -1.16 5.77
C PHE A 18 -6.40 0.07 4.89
N MET A 19 -5.89 1.19 5.38
CA MET A 19 -5.78 2.44 4.66
C MET A 19 -4.41 3.06 4.89
N GLU A 20 -3.78 3.62 3.88
CA GLU A 20 -2.49 4.28 3.98
C GLU A 20 -2.56 5.68 3.38
N PHE A 21 -2.43 6.71 4.23
CA PHE A 21 -2.27 8.10 3.82
C PHE A 21 -0.80 8.36 3.49
N CYS A 22 -0.48 8.50 2.21
CA CYS A 22 0.88 8.65 1.69
C CYS A 22 1.37 10.10 1.84
N VAL A 23 1.88 10.44 3.02
CA VAL A 23 2.50 11.73 3.32
C VAL A 23 3.88 11.50 3.93
N GLU A 24 4.92 11.87 3.19
CA GLU A 24 6.31 11.78 3.68
C GLU A 24 6.61 12.94 4.65
N ASP A 25 7.40 12.64 5.68
CA ASP A 25 7.84 13.59 6.72
C ASP A 25 6.69 14.40 7.34
N SER A 26 5.54 13.74 7.55
CA SER A 26 4.32 14.38 8.05
C SER A 26 4.47 14.90 9.50
N THR A 27 4.02 16.13 9.75
CA THR A 27 3.94 16.76 11.07
C THR A 27 2.49 17.08 11.42
N ASP A 28 2.18 17.41 12.69
CA ASP A 28 0.82 17.74 13.15
C ASP A 28 -0.25 16.69 12.79
N VAL A 29 0.12 15.41 12.79
CA VAL A 29 -0.77 14.30 12.39
C VAL A 29 -1.87 14.08 13.42
N HIS A 30 -3.12 14.17 12.97
CA HIS A 30 -4.33 13.86 13.70
C HIS A 30 -5.15 12.80 12.94
N VAL A 31 -5.47 11.70 13.63
CA VAL A 31 -6.32 10.62 13.12
C VAL A 31 -7.47 10.43 14.10
N LEU A 32 -8.71 10.51 13.61
CA LEU A 32 -9.91 10.22 14.37
C LEU A 32 -10.67 9.10 13.66
N ILE A 33 -10.75 7.94 14.29
CA ILE A 33 -11.53 6.79 13.80
C ILE A 33 -12.80 6.68 14.64
N GLU A 34 -13.94 6.76 13.98
CA GLU A 34 -15.27 6.56 14.55
C GLU A 34 -15.92 5.32 13.91
N ASP A 35 -17.01 4.83 14.49
CA ASP A 35 -17.67 3.58 14.04
C ASP A 35 -18.12 3.60 12.56
N HIS A 36 -18.24 4.78 11.96
CA HIS A 36 -18.70 4.95 10.57
C HIS A 36 -17.83 5.87 9.73
N ARG A 37 -16.76 6.46 10.28
CA ARG A 37 -15.89 7.33 9.50
C ARG A 37 -14.48 7.40 10.05
N ILE A 38 -13.58 7.91 9.23
CA ILE A 38 -12.25 8.31 9.64
C ILE A 38 -11.93 9.71 9.11
N VAL A 39 -11.35 10.52 9.99
CA VAL A 39 -10.85 11.86 9.67
C VAL A 39 -9.34 11.85 9.89
N PHE A 40 -8.60 12.22 8.84
CA PHE A 40 -7.16 12.37 8.85
C PHE A 40 -6.79 13.82 8.52
N SER A 41 -5.86 14.39 9.27
CA SER A 41 -5.21 15.66 8.91
C SER A 41 -3.75 15.70 9.32
N CYS A 42 -2.91 16.37 8.54
CA CYS A 42 -1.51 16.60 8.87
C CYS A 42 -0.94 17.80 8.11
N LYS A 43 0.35 18.11 8.33
CA LYS A 43 1.16 18.96 7.45
C LYS A 43 2.25 18.13 6.78
N ASN A 44 2.53 18.39 5.50
CA ASN A 44 3.67 17.79 4.81
C ASN A 44 4.98 18.56 5.10
N ALA A 45 6.11 18.12 4.53
CA ALA A 45 7.41 18.78 4.68
C ALA A 45 7.43 20.27 4.28
N ASP A 46 6.57 20.68 3.33
CA ASP A 46 6.43 22.05 2.87
C ASP A 46 5.48 22.90 3.75
N GLY A 47 4.95 22.34 4.84
CA GLY A 47 4.00 23.00 5.74
C GLY A 47 2.56 23.08 5.21
N VAL A 48 2.23 22.40 4.12
CA VAL A 48 0.89 22.38 3.52
C VAL A 48 -0.03 21.48 4.34
N GLU A 49 -1.19 22.00 4.74
CA GLU A 49 -2.22 21.24 5.45
C GLU A 49 -2.97 20.27 4.51
N LEU A 50 -2.93 18.99 4.86
CA LEU A 50 -3.65 17.90 4.23
C LEU A 50 -4.81 17.45 5.11
N TYR A 51 -5.95 17.15 4.48
CA TYR A 51 -7.17 16.69 5.14
C TYR A 51 -7.88 15.63 4.29
N ASN A 52 -8.30 14.54 4.92
CA ASN A 52 -9.11 13.50 4.30
C ASN A 52 -10.21 13.09 5.28
N GLU A 53 -11.42 12.90 4.75
CA GLU A 53 -12.54 12.35 5.49
C GLU A 53 -13.19 11.25 4.66
N ILE A 54 -13.39 10.09 5.27
CA ILE A 54 -13.96 8.90 4.62
C ILE A 54 -15.07 8.36 5.50
N GLU A 55 -16.30 8.33 4.98
CA GLU A 55 -17.37 7.51 5.56
C GLU A 55 -17.20 6.06 5.10
N PHE A 56 -17.18 5.12 6.04
CA PHE A 56 -16.92 3.71 5.76
C PHE A 56 -18.10 2.98 5.11
N TYR A 57 -17.79 2.02 4.24
CA TYR A 57 -18.75 1.12 3.59
C TYR A 57 -19.70 0.43 4.57
N ALA A 58 -19.15 -0.07 5.68
CA ALA A 58 -19.91 -0.68 6.76
C ALA A 58 -19.40 -0.22 8.12
N LYS A 59 -20.16 -0.55 9.18
CA LYS A 59 -19.75 -0.27 10.55
C LYS A 59 -18.41 -0.93 10.87
N VAL A 60 -17.56 -0.20 11.59
CA VAL A 60 -16.28 -0.66 12.11
C VAL A 60 -16.28 -0.57 13.63
N ASN A 61 -15.39 -1.30 14.28
CA ASN A 61 -15.15 -1.17 15.71
C ASN A 61 -14.03 -0.14 15.91
N SER A 62 -14.42 1.11 16.19
CA SER A 62 -13.49 2.22 16.39
C SER A 62 -12.51 1.99 17.55
N LYS A 63 -12.95 1.32 18.62
CA LYS A 63 -12.15 1.04 19.82
C LYS A 63 -11.02 0.04 19.57
N ASP A 64 -11.22 -0.86 18.60
CA ASP A 64 -10.24 -1.88 18.19
C ASP A 64 -9.51 -1.51 16.88
N SER A 65 -9.71 -0.28 16.39
CA SER A 65 -9.03 0.25 15.22
C SER A 65 -7.85 1.13 15.65
N GLN A 66 -6.76 1.15 14.87
CA GLN A 66 -5.54 1.87 15.23
C GLN A 66 -4.89 2.50 14.01
N ASP A 67 -4.05 3.52 14.21
CA ASP A 67 -3.13 4.04 13.20
C ASP A 67 -1.66 3.80 13.58
N LYS A 68 -0.81 3.65 12.56
CA LYS A 68 0.65 3.54 12.65
C LYS A 68 1.26 4.63 11.78
N ARG A 69 2.21 5.36 12.33
CA ARG A 69 2.94 6.42 11.63
C ARG A 69 4.31 5.90 11.21
N SER A 70 4.70 6.17 9.96
CA SER A 70 6.05 5.97 9.45
C SER A 70 6.59 7.30 8.94
N GLY A 71 7.89 7.37 8.62
CA GLY A 71 8.44 8.57 7.96
C GLY A 71 7.89 8.81 6.56
N ARG A 72 7.15 7.86 5.98
CA ARG A 72 6.68 7.91 4.58
C ARG A 72 5.15 7.97 4.44
N SER A 73 4.42 7.59 5.48
CA SER A 73 2.96 7.43 5.43
C SER A 73 2.35 7.22 6.81
N ILE A 74 1.02 7.35 6.88
CA ILE A 74 0.21 7.00 8.04
C ILE A 74 -0.74 5.87 7.64
N THR A 75 -0.57 4.69 8.23
CA THR A 75 -1.40 3.51 7.96
C THR A 75 -2.45 3.34 9.04
N CYS A 76 -3.74 3.28 8.67
CA CYS A 76 -4.85 2.99 9.55
C CYS A 76 -5.35 1.54 9.34
N PHE A 77 -5.56 0.85 10.45
CA PHE A 77 -6.02 -0.53 10.55
C PHE A 77 -7.40 -0.50 11.19
N VAL A 78 -8.44 -0.68 10.38
CA VAL A 78 -9.82 -0.47 10.79
C VAL A 78 -10.51 -1.82 11.00
N ARG A 79 -10.90 -2.13 12.23
CA ARG A 79 -11.53 -3.41 12.59
C ARG A 79 -12.95 -3.47 12.06
N LYS A 80 -13.27 -4.47 11.22
CA LYS A 80 -14.64 -4.66 10.74
C LYS A 80 -15.55 -5.06 11.90
N TRP A 81 -16.77 -4.53 11.89
CA TRP A 81 -17.80 -5.00 12.82
C TRP A 81 -18.30 -6.41 12.47
N LYS A 82 -18.44 -6.69 11.15
CA LYS A 82 -18.74 -8.02 10.62
C LYS A 82 -17.48 -8.59 9.95
N GLU A 83 -16.85 -9.55 10.63
CA GLU A 83 -15.71 -10.30 10.09
C GLU A 83 -16.15 -11.24 8.96
N LYS A 84 -15.20 -11.62 8.12
CA LYS A 84 -15.38 -12.48 6.94
C LYS A 84 -16.47 -11.96 5.98
N VAL A 85 -16.69 -10.65 5.93
CA VAL A 85 -17.51 -9.99 4.90
C VAL A 85 -16.63 -9.11 4.01
N ALA A 86 -16.56 -9.42 2.72
CA ALA A 86 -15.76 -8.67 1.75
C ALA A 86 -16.27 -7.24 1.62
N TRP A 87 -15.36 -6.27 1.61
CA TRP A 87 -15.71 -4.88 1.33
C TRP A 87 -15.43 -4.59 -0.15
N PRO A 88 -16.47 -4.46 -1.00
CA PRO A 88 -16.27 -4.16 -2.42
C PRO A 88 -15.72 -2.75 -2.65
N ARG A 89 -15.82 -1.87 -1.65
CA ARG A 89 -15.27 -0.51 -1.62
C ARG A 89 -15.02 -0.07 -0.19
N LEU A 90 -14.17 0.95 -0.01
CA LEU A 90 -13.91 1.54 1.31
C LEU A 90 -15.02 2.50 1.75
N THR A 91 -15.59 3.24 0.80
CA THR A 91 -16.54 4.32 1.05
C THR A 91 -17.97 3.81 1.14
N LYS A 92 -18.77 4.42 2.01
CA LYS A 92 -20.23 4.19 2.10
C LYS A 92 -20.92 4.39 0.76
N GLU A 93 -20.68 5.55 0.17
CA GLU A 93 -21.16 5.90 -1.15
C GLU A 93 -20.31 5.26 -2.24
N ASP A 94 -20.93 5.02 -3.40
CA ASP A 94 -20.28 4.44 -4.58
C ASP A 94 -19.49 5.48 -5.40
N ILE A 95 -19.03 6.54 -4.73
CA ILE A 95 -18.23 7.61 -5.31
C ILE A 95 -16.80 7.40 -4.86
N LYS A 96 -15.88 7.22 -5.81
CA LYS A 96 -14.44 7.08 -5.55
C LYS A 96 -13.76 8.45 -5.62
N PRO A 97 -13.32 9.05 -4.49
CA PRO A 97 -12.55 10.28 -4.52
C PRO A 97 -11.25 10.10 -5.32
N VAL A 98 -10.83 11.12 -6.08
CA VAL A 98 -9.65 11.05 -6.96
C VAL A 98 -8.36 10.71 -6.20
N TRP A 99 -8.28 11.12 -4.94
CA TRP A 99 -7.14 10.89 -4.06
C TRP A 99 -7.16 9.51 -3.36
N LEU A 100 -8.24 8.72 -3.50
CA LEU A 100 -8.38 7.39 -2.89
C LEU A 100 -8.23 6.28 -3.95
N SER A 101 -7.31 5.34 -3.72
CA SER A 101 -7.05 4.21 -4.63
C SER A 101 -6.97 2.88 -3.89
N VAL A 102 -7.28 1.78 -4.58
CA VAL A 102 -7.09 0.43 -4.04
C VAL A 102 -5.59 0.12 -4.07
N ASP A 103 -5.09 -0.45 -2.98
CA ASP A 103 -3.76 -1.02 -2.87
C ASP A 103 -3.78 -2.46 -3.41
N PHE A 104 -3.55 -2.59 -4.72
CA PHE A 104 -3.53 -3.89 -5.38
C PHE A 104 -2.32 -4.74 -5.00
N ASP A 105 -1.24 -4.16 -4.47
CA ASP A 105 -0.07 -4.90 -4.01
C ASP A 105 -0.42 -5.76 -2.79
N ASN A 106 -1.22 -5.18 -1.89
CA ASN A 106 -1.71 -5.85 -0.71
C ASN A 106 -3.09 -6.51 -0.88
N TRP A 107 -3.86 -6.22 -1.93
CA TRP A 107 -5.17 -6.87 -2.14
C TRP A 107 -5.04 -8.40 -2.30
N ARG A 108 -5.95 -9.15 -1.69
CA ARG A 108 -6.08 -10.62 -1.82
C ARG A 108 -7.56 -10.97 -1.72
N ASP A 109 -8.07 -11.76 -2.65
CA ASP A 109 -9.39 -12.36 -2.51
C ASP A 109 -9.29 -13.48 -1.49
N TRP A 110 -10.02 -13.35 -0.39
CA TRP A 110 -9.95 -14.26 0.76
C TRP A 110 -11.24 -15.07 0.95
N GLU A 111 -12.19 -14.98 0.01
CA GLU A 111 -13.39 -15.82 -0.01
C GLU A 111 -13.02 -17.22 -0.54
N GLY A 112 -13.08 -18.24 0.33
CA GLY A 112 -13.10 -19.65 -0.10
C GLY A 112 -11.95 -20.58 0.32
N ASP A 113 -11.12 -20.23 1.31
CA ASP A 113 -9.96 -21.06 1.66
C ASP A 113 -9.96 -21.47 3.15
N GLU A 114 -10.60 -22.61 3.46
CA GLU A 114 -10.73 -23.17 4.83
C GLU A 114 -9.39 -23.76 5.35
N GLU A 115 -8.43 -24.11 4.48
CA GLU A 115 -7.12 -24.66 4.89
C GLU A 115 -6.17 -23.58 5.44
N VAL A 116 -6.31 -22.33 5.00
CA VAL A 116 -5.58 -21.17 5.56
C VAL A 116 -6.11 -20.83 6.97
N GLU A 117 -7.29 -21.32 7.31
CA GLU A 117 -8.00 -21.04 8.55
C GLU A 117 -7.42 -21.79 9.76
N LEU A 118 -6.96 -23.04 9.63
CA LEU A 118 -6.35 -23.78 10.75
C LEU A 118 -5.00 -23.18 11.20
N ALA A 119 -4.13 -22.83 10.25
CA ALA A 119 -2.85 -22.19 10.53
C ALA A 119 -3.03 -20.78 11.11
N GLN A 120 -4.14 -20.10 10.77
CA GLN A 120 -4.48 -18.81 11.35
C GLN A 120 -5.15 -18.92 12.71
N VAL A 121 -5.96 -19.95 13.01
CA VAL A 121 -6.61 -20.13 14.31
C VAL A 121 -5.58 -20.32 15.44
N GLU A 122 -4.49 -21.04 15.20
CA GLU A 122 -3.39 -21.18 16.18
C GLU A 122 -2.64 -19.86 16.42
N HIS A 123 -2.31 -19.12 15.35
CA HIS A 123 -1.69 -17.79 15.45
C HIS A 123 -2.62 -16.74 16.10
N TYR A 124 -3.94 -16.88 15.89
CA TYR A 124 -4.97 -15.95 16.41
C TYR A 124 -5.34 -16.24 17.87
N ALA A 125 -5.22 -17.50 18.34
CA ALA A 125 -5.41 -17.89 19.73
C ALA A 125 -4.32 -17.32 20.66
N GLU A 126 -3.09 -17.17 20.16
CA GLU A 126 -2.00 -16.48 20.88
C GLU A 126 -2.20 -14.96 20.96
N LEU A 127 -2.81 -14.36 19.94
CA LEU A 127 -3.12 -12.92 19.88
C LEU A 127 -4.22 -12.51 20.88
N LEU A 128 -5.20 -13.38 21.14
CA LEU A 128 -6.33 -13.07 22.03
C LEU A 128 -5.97 -13.12 23.54
N LYS A 129 -4.93 -13.87 23.94
CA LYS A 129 -4.48 -13.93 25.34
C LYS A 129 -3.81 -12.64 25.84
N LYS A 130 -3.44 -11.73 24.93
CA LYS A 130 -2.69 -10.50 25.25
C LYS A 130 -3.56 -9.29 25.58
N VAL A 131 -4.89 -9.45 25.69
CA VAL A 131 -5.82 -8.35 25.97
C VAL A 131 -6.39 -8.47 27.39
N SER A 132 -5.65 -7.97 28.38
CA SER A 132 -6.23 -7.47 29.63
C SER A 132 -5.39 -6.32 30.20
N THR A 133 -6.10 -5.23 30.46
CA THR A 133 -5.75 -3.87 30.94
C THR A 133 -4.90 -3.82 32.24
N LYS A 134 -4.27 -2.74 32.74
CA LYS A 134 -4.15 -1.27 32.47
C LYS A 134 -3.08 -0.70 33.44
N ARG A 135 -2.07 0.06 32.94
CA ARG A 135 -1.22 1.14 33.57
C ARG A 135 -0.50 0.86 34.92
N PRO A 136 0.43 1.73 35.44
CA PRO A 136 1.19 2.87 34.90
C PRO A 136 2.74 2.65 34.93
N PRO A 137 3.59 3.56 34.40
CA PRO A 137 5.04 3.35 34.35
C PRO A 137 5.75 3.90 35.62
N PRO A 138 6.87 3.31 36.05
CA PRO A 138 7.88 4.01 36.86
C PRO A 138 9.15 4.35 36.08
N ALA A 139 9.87 5.31 36.68
CA ALA A 139 10.86 6.24 36.13
C ALA A 139 12.21 5.67 35.65
N MET A 140 12.95 6.56 34.99
CA MET A 140 14.41 6.52 34.85
C MET A 140 15.07 6.49 36.23
N ASP A 141 15.97 5.52 36.44
CA ASP A 141 17.29 5.74 37.02
C ASP A 141 18.19 4.53 36.73
N ASP A 142 19.49 4.82 36.70
CA ASP A 142 20.65 3.92 36.75
C ASP A 142 21.31 3.50 35.42
N LEU A 143 22.00 4.49 34.85
CA LEU A 143 23.31 4.34 34.22
C LEU A 143 24.35 3.92 35.29
N ASP A 144 25.03 2.79 35.08
CA ASP A 144 26.50 2.63 35.18
C ASP A 144 26.89 1.18 35.45
N ALA A 145 27.66 0.59 34.53
CA ALA A 145 28.77 -0.32 34.82
C ALA A 145 29.46 -0.78 33.52
N PHE A 146 30.40 0.02 33.02
CA PHE A 146 31.48 -0.45 32.15
C PHE A 146 32.68 -0.79 33.03
N GLN A 147 33.10 -2.06 33.10
CA GLN A 147 34.52 -2.41 33.18
C GLN A 147 34.82 -3.90 32.91
N CYS A 148 35.65 -4.08 31.88
CA CYS A 148 36.81 -4.97 31.77
C CYS A 148 36.68 -6.49 31.97
N ALA A 149 36.93 -7.24 30.89
CA ALA A 149 37.73 -8.46 30.95
C ALA A 149 38.51 -8.67 29.63
N ARG A 150 39.85 -8.55 29.70
CA ARG A 150 40.79 -9.10 28.72
C ARG A 150 40.97 -10.59 29.02
N VAL A 151 40.85 -11.46 28.01
CA VAL A 151 41.45 -12.81 28.06
C VAL A 151 42.09 -13.14 26.71
N ALA A 152 43.40 -13.39 26.83
CA ALA A 152 44.33 -14.21 26.05
C ALA A 152 44.11 -14.50 24.56
N ALA A 153 45.16 -14.17 23.80
CA ALA A 153 45.46 -14.66 22.47
C ALA A 153 45.64 -16.19 22.43
N SER A 154 45.03 -16.85 21.44
CA SER A 154 45.69 -17.90 20.65
C SER A 154 44.87 -18.26 19.39
N ARG A 155 45.60 -18.46 18.28
CA ARG A 155 45.20 -18.98 16.95
C ARG A 155 44.54 -17.99 15.98
N GLU A 156 45.41 -17.19 15.35
CA GLU A 156 45.22 -16.64 14.00
C GLU A 156 45.10 -17.77 12.98
N THR A 157 43.86 -18.08 12.59
CA THR A 157 43.49 -18.49 11.22
C THR A 157 42.03 -18.07 11.01
N ALA A 158 41.74 -16.77 11.07
CA ALA A 158 40.43 -16.27 10.65
C ALA A 158 40.38 -16.26 9.12
N ALA A 159 39.56 -17.13 8.53
CA ALA A 159 39.23 -17.01 7.11
C ALA A 159 38.57 -15.65 6.86
N MET A 160 39.16 -14.83 5.98
CA MET A 160 38.72 -13.47 5.68
C MET A 160 37.37 -13.41 4.94
N ALA A 161 36.96 -14.53 4.32
CA ALA A 161 35.67 -14.74 3.69
C ALA A 161 34.92 -15.90 4.35
N PHE A 162 33.65 -15.67 4.67
CA PHE A 162 32.78 -16.69 5.28
C PHE A 162 32.55 -17.86 4.32
N ARG A 163 32.23 -19.05 4.85
CA ARG A 163 31.88 -20.24 4.04
C ARG A 163 30.87 -19.91 2.95
N CYS A 164 29.84 -19.11 3.25
CA CYS A 164 28.81 -18.69 2.30
C CYS A 164 29.31 -17.86 1.11
N GLN A 165 30.42 -17.14 1.28
CA GLN A 165 31.03 -16.31 0.24
C GLN A 165 32.01 -17.11 -0.64
N ARG A 166 32.66 -18.12 -0.04
CA ARG A 166 33.56 -19.06 -0.71
C ARG A 166 32.79 -20.08 -1.55
N ASP A 167 31.63 -20.52 -1.05
CA ASP A 167 30.73 -21.45 -1.71
C ASP A 167 29.28 -21.02 -1.45
N SER A 168 28.71 -20.23 -2.36
CA SER A 168 27.34 -19.74 -2.24
C SER A 168 26.27 -20.83 -2.43
N TYR A 169 26.63 -21.99 -2.98
CA TYR A 169 25.72 -23.11 -3.23
C TYR A 169 25.71 -24.14 -2.09
N ALA A 170 26.65 -24.05 -1.14
CA ALA A 170 26.60 -24.85 0.07
C ALA A 170 25.26 -24.63 0.80
N ARG A 171 24.60 -25.75 1.13
CA ARG A 171 23.30 -25.75 1.83
C ARG A 171 23.40 -26.17 3.28
N GLU A 172 24.40 -27.00 3.58
CA GLU A 172 24.74 -27.43 4.93
C GLU A 172 26.24 -27.26 5.17
N PHE A 173 26.62 -26.99 6.42
CA PHE A 173 28.01 -26.83 6.84
C PHE A 173 28.15 -27.18 8.32
N THR A 174 29.23 -27.90 8.66
CA THR A 174 29.56 -28.23 10.05
C THR A 174 30.66 -27.29 10.54
N THR A 175 30.48 -26.70 11.73
CA THR A 175 31.36 -25.68 12.32
C THR A 175 31.28 -25.73 13.85
N SER A 176 32.14 -25.01 14.56
CA SER A 176 32.16 -24.98 16.02
C SER A 176 31.57 -23.68 16.58
N VAL A 177 30.88 -23.76 17.72
CA VAL A 177 30.43 -22.58 18.45
C VAL A 177 31.61 -21.94 19.18
N VAL A 178 31.93 -20.69 18.86
CA VAL A 178 33.01 -19.93 19.51
C VAL A 178 32.51 -19.26 20.77
N SER A 179 31.33 -18.63 20.70
CA SER A 179 30.71 -18.00 21.88
C SER A 179 29.19 -17.94 21.74
N CYS A 180 28.52 -17.93 22.89
CA CYS A 180 27.08 -17.75 22.99
C CYS A 180 26.81 -16.85 24.19
N ARG A 181 26.21 -15.68 23.96
CA ARG A 181 25.91 -14.71 25.02
C ARG A 181 24.46 -14.27 24.97
N PRO A 182 23.81 -13.99 26.12
CA PRO A 182 22.51 -13.35 26.14
C PRO A 182 22.53 -12.08 25.30
N ALA A 183 21.50 -11.89 24.49
CA ALA A 183 21.36 -10.74 23.62
C ALA A 183 19.88 -10.42 23.41
N GLU A 184 19.65 -9.23 22.88
CA GLU A 184 18.33 -8.74 22.54
C GLU A 184 18.31 -8.34 21.07
N LEU A 185 17.25 -8.75 20.36
CA LEU A 185 17.01 -8.37 18.99
C LEU A 185 15.83 -7.41 18.93
N GLN A 186 16.08 -6.20 18.42
CA GLN A 186 14.98 -5.32 18.03
C GLN A 186 14.33 -5.91 16.78
N THR A 187 13.11 -6.39 16.96
CA THR A 187 12.23 -6.86 15.91
C THR A 187 11.12 -5.83 15.72
N GLU A 188 10.59 -5.75 14.50
CA GLU A 188 9.35 -5.02 14.31
C GLU A 188 8.21 -5.91 14.82
N GLY A 189 7.66 -5.55 15.99
CA GLY A 189 6.51 -6.24 16.54
C GLY A 189 5.28 -6.06 15.65
N SER A 190 4.25 -6.89 15.89
CA SER A 190 3.01 -6.92 15.10
C SER A 190 2.27 -5.57 14.99
N ASN A 191 2.60 -4.60 15.85
CA ASN A 191 1.99 -3.26 15.89
C ASN A 191 2.94 -2.15 15.39
N GLY A 192 4.10 -2.50 14.83
CA GLY A 192 5.11 -1.52 14.42
C GLY A 192 5.85 -0.81 15.54
N LYS A 193 5.61 -1.19 16.80
CA LYS A 193 6.51 -0.87 17.92
C LYS A 193 7.72 -1.79 17.84
N LYS A 194 8.90 -1.25 18.21
CA LYS A 194 10.11 -2.06 18.40
C LYS A 194 9.84 -3.04 19.54
N GLU A 195 9.72 -4.32 19.20
CA GLU A 195 9.67 -5.40 20.18
C GLU A 195 11.08 -5.90 20.39
N VAL A 196 11.48 -5.97 21.65
CA VAL A 196 12.78 -6.48 22.05
C VAL A 196 12.61 -7.97 22.33
N LEU A 197 13.16 -8.80 21.46
CA LEU A 197 13.16 -10.24 21.63
C LEU A 197 14.43 -10.63 22.39
N SER A 198 14.28 -11.19 23.58
CA SER A 198 15.42 -11.77 24.31
C SER A 198 15.81 -13.13 23.71
N GLY A 199 17.12 -13.37 23.63
CA GLY A 199 17.68 -14.59 23.08
C GLY A 199 19.19 -14.60 23.27
N PHE A 200 19.89 -15.16 22.29
CA PHE A 200 21.33 -15.37 22.34
C PHE A 200 21.98 -14.96 21.03
N GLN A 201 23.09 -14.25 21.16
CA GLN A 201 24.01 -13.98 20.07
C GLN A 201 25.08 -15.06 20.06
N VAL A 202 25.14 -15.80 18.96
CA VAL A 202 26.00 -16.95 18.76
C VAL A 202 27.02 -16.62 17.67
N VAL A 203 28.30 -16.78 18.01
CA VAL A 203 29.41 -16.64 17.07
C VAL A 203 29.93 -18.04 16.75
N LEU A 204 30.05 -18.34 15.47
CA LEU A 204 30.59 -19.60 14.95
C LEU A 204 32.03 -19.37 14.46
N GLU A 205 32.83 -20.43 14.40
CA GLU A 205 34.20 -20.38 13.87
C GLU A 205 34.23 -19.94 12.41
N ASP A 206 33.26 -20.42 11.63
CA ASP A 206 32.91 -19.95 10.30
C ASP A 206 31.40 -20.15 10.08
N THR A 207 30.79 -19.39 9.16
CA THR A 207 29.35 -19.41 8.93
C THR A 207 28.95 -19.66 7.49
N LEU A 208 27.90 -20.49 7.34
CA LEU A 208 27.19 -20.68 6.08
C LEU A 208 26.07 -19.65 5.88
N LEU A 209 25.67 -18.89 6.89
CA LEU A 209 24.62 -17.88 6.74
C LEU A 209 25.27 -16.54 6.40
N PHE A 210 24.91 -15.94 5.27
CA PHE A 210 25.44 -14.64 4.85
C PHE A 210 24.96 -13.55 5.81
N PRO A 211 25.87 -12.81 6.47
CA PRO A 211 25.49 -11.61 7.18
C PRO A 211 25.12 -10.52 6.18
N GLU A 212 24.21 -9.62 6.55
CA GLU A 212 23.86 -8.46 5.71
C GLU A 212 25.09 -7.72 5.15
N GLY A 213 25.03 -7.25 3.91
CA GLY A 213 26.15 -6.54 3.28
C GLY A 213 25.97 -6.22 1.80
N GLY A 214 26.54 -5.09 1.36
CA GLY A 214 26.56 -4.70 -0.05
C GLY A 214 25.16 -4.44 -0.67
N GLY A 215 24.15 -4.18 0.17
CA GLY A 215 22.75 -4.06 -0.25
C GLY A 215 21.96 -5.37 -0.23
N GLN A 216 22.62 -6.51 0.00
CA GLN A 216 21.96 -7.81 0.16
C GLN A 216 21.55 -8.04 1.64
N PRO A 217 20.28 -8.38 1.90
CA PRO A 217 19.82 -8.76 3.23
C PRO A 217 20.47 -10.06 3.73
N ASP A 218 20.46 -10.23 5.05
CA ASP A 218 20.96 -11.43 5.70
C ASP A 218 20.16 -12.69 5.34
N ASP A 219 20.81 -13.84 5.45
CA ASP A 219 20.16 -15.14 5.29
C ASP A 219 19.33 -15.54 6.51
N ARG A 220 18.50 -16.56 6.32
CA ARG A 220 17.83 -17.30 7.38
C ARG A 220 18.25 -18.76 7.29
N GLY A 221 17.95 -19.52 8.34
CA GLY A 221 18.35 -20.91 8.44
C GLY A 221 18.30 -21.42 9.86
N THR A 222 19.03 -22.51 10.12
CA THR A 222 19.09 -23.16 11.42
C THR A 222 20.53 -23.51 11.83
N ILE A 223 20.76 -23.59 13.14
CA ILE A 223 21.97 -24.14 13.76
C ILE A 223 21.52 -25.28 14.69
N ASN A 224 21.87 -26.54 14.39
CA ASN A 224 21.30 -27.73 15.06
C ASN A 224 19.77 -27.67 15.18
N ASP A 225 19.11 -27.34 14.07
CA ASP A 225 17.65 -27.17 13.96
C ASP A 225 17.05 -26.02 14.80
N ILE A 226 17.88 -25.22 15.49
CA ILE A 226 17.46 -23.97 16.14
C ILE A 226 17.40 -22.85 15.09
N SER A 227 16.23 -22.21 14.96
CA SER A 227 16.02 -21.10 14.03
C SER A 227 16.92 -19.89 14.31
N VAL A 228 17.56 -19.40 13.24
CA VAL A 228 18.34 -18.15 13.23
C VAL A 228 17.47 -17.03 12.69
N LEU A 229 17.19 -16.02 13.51
CA LEU A 229 16.26 -14.94 13.18
C LEU A 229 16.94 -13.73 12.53
N ARG A 230 18.24 -13.55 12.77
CA ARG A 230 19.06 -12.51 12.17
C ARG A 230 20.53 -12.92 12.14
N VAL A 231 21.23 -12.52 11.08
CA VAL A 231 22.69 -12.61 10.97
C VAL A 231 23.27 -11.24 10.68
N THR A 232 24.06 -10.71 11.61
CA THR A 232 24.64 -9.37 11.50
C THR A 232 26.16 -9.47 11.41
N ARG A 233 26.77 -8.64 10.57
CA ARG A 233 28.23 -8.57 10.47
C ARG A 233 28.81 -7.74 11.63
N ARG A 234 29.84 -8.26 12.30
CA ARG A 234 30.64 -7.53 13.29
C ARG A 234 32.13 -7.70 12.97
N GLY A 235 32.69 -6.79 12.18
CA GLY A 235 34.07 -6.89 11.70
C GLY A 235 34.28 -8.14 10.84
N THR A 236 35.16 -9.03 11.30
CA THR A 236 35.47 -10.32 10.68
C THR A 236 34.56 -11.46 11.16
N GLN A 237 33.64 -11.18 12.08
CA GLN A 237 32.73 -12.18 12.65
C GLN A 237 31.29 -11.98 12.14
N ALA A 238 30.52 -13.07 12.21
CA ALA A 238 29.08 -13.06 11.98
C ALA A 238 28.34 -13.43 13.27
N ASP A 239 27.46 -12.54 13.70
CA ASP A 239 26.62 -12.70 14.88
C ASP A 239 25.27 -13.31 14.48
N HIS A 240 24.95 -14.49 15.01
CA HIS A 240 23.69 -15.17 14.76
C HIS A 240 22.75 -14.99 15.95
N PHE A 241 21.58 -14.40 15.74
CA PHE A 241 20.57 -14.30 16.80
C PHE A 241 19.68 -15.54 16.79
N THR A 242 19.63 -16.23 17.93
CA THR A 242 18.82 -17.43 18.16
C THR A 242 18.04 -17.29 19.47
N GLN A 243 16.90 -17.97 19.61
CA GLN A 243 16.12 -17.92 20.86
C GLN A 243 16.59 -18.96 21.89
N THR A 244 17.40 -19.94 21.46
CA THR A 244 17.91 -21.03 22.31
C THR A 244 19.42 -20.93 22.40
N ALA A 245 19.97 -21.08 23.61
CA ALA A 245 21.41 -21.04 23.84
C ALA A 245 22.12 -22.23 23.18
N LEU A 246 23.35 -22.00 22.73
CA LEU A 246 24.25 -23.03 22.21
C LEU A 246 25.50 -23.09 23.09
N THR A 247 26.05 -24.29 23.30
CA THR A 247 27.21 -24.49 24.17
C THR A 247 28.50 -24.13 23.44
N PRO A 248 29.32 -23.16 23.93
CA PRO A 248 30.63 -22.89 23.35
C PRO A 248 31.54 -24.13 23.33
N GLY A 249 32.32 -24.29 22.26
CA GLY A 249 33.21 -25.43 22.05
C GLY A 249 32.55 -26.67 21.44
N THR A 250 31.23 -26.68 21.22
CA THR A 250 30.55 -27.81 20.57
C THR A 250 30.48 -27.65 19.06
N GLU A 251 30.57 -28.76 18.34
CA GLU A 251 30.31 -28.85 16.91
C GLU A 251 28.79 -28.74 16.63
N VAL A 252 28.44 -27.95 15.62
CA VAL A 252 27.06 -27.68 15.20
C VAL A 252 26.92 -27.76 13.69
N ARG A 253 25.75 -28.19 13.23
CA ARG A 253 25.35 -28.22 11.82
C ARG A 253 24.52 -26.98 11.49
N VAL A 254 24.98 -26.21 10.52
CA VAL A 254 24.28 -25.03 9.99
C VAL A 254 23.57 -25.40 8.69
N ARG A 255 22.29 -25.05 8.56
CA ARG A 255 21.50 -25.22 7.33
C ARG A 255 20.96 -23.87 6.88
N VAL A 256 21.10 -23.54 5.61
CA VAL A 256 20.55 -22.30 5.04
C VAL A 256 19.11 -22.51 4.56
N ASP A 257 18.27 -21.48 4.72
CA ASP A 257 17.03 -21.36 3.95
C ASP A 257 17.40 -21.16 2.48
N TRP A 258 17.37 -22.26 1.73
CA TRP A 258 17.84 -22.27 0.34
C TRP A 258 16.95 -21.43 -0.59
N GLU A 259 15.63 -21.37 -0.36
CA GLU A 259 14.74 -20.58 -1.21
C GLU A 259 15.09 -19.10 -1.10
N ARG A 260 15.29 -18.61 0.14
CA ARG A 260 15.73 -17.24 0.40
C ARG A 260 17.12 -16.97 -0.17
N ARG A 261 18.10 -17.83 0.10
CA ARG A 261 19.48 -17.67 -0.40
C ARG A 261 19.51 -17.59 -1.92
N PHE A 262 18.83 -18.52 -2.58
CA PHE A 262 18.83 -18.61 -4.04
C PHE A 262 18.13 -17.40 -4.66
N ASP A 263 17.01 -16.94 -4.09
CA ASP A 263 16.36 -15.69 -4.50
C ASP A 263 17.31 -14.49 -4.39
N HIS A 264 18.01 -14.34 -3.25
CA HIS A 264 18.97 -13.26 -3.06
C HIS A 264 20.12 -13.31 -4.07
N MET A 265 20.69 -14.49 -4.31
CA MET A 265 21.73 -14.71 -5.33
C MET A 265 21.24 -14.30 -6.73
N GLN A 266 20.00 -14.64 -7.08
CA GLN A 266 19.39 -14.28 -8.36
C GLN A 266 19.22 -12.76 -8.48
N GLN A 267 18.64 -12.10 -7.46
CA GLN A 267 18.45 -10.65 -7.51
C GLN A 267 19.79 -9.89 -7.54
N HIS A 268 20.76 -10.31 -6.74
CA HIS A 268 22.06 -9.65 -6.66
C HIS A 268 22.86 -9.82 -7.95
N SER A 269 22.96 -11.04 -8.47
CA SER A 269 23.69 -11.25 -9.74
C SER A 269 22.96 -10.61 -10.92
N GLY A 270 21.62 -10.57 -10.90
CA GLY A 270 20.82 -9.81 -11.84
C GLY A 270 21.11 -8.31 -11.78
N GLN A 271 21.30 -7.74 -10.59
CA GLN A 271 21.70 -6.34 -10.43
C GLN A 271 23.04 -6.06 -11.11
N HIS A 272 24.08 -6.87 -10.86
CA HIS A 272 25.40 -6.65 -11.50
C HIS A 272 25.31 -6.71 -13.02
N LEU A 273 24.56 -7.68 -13.55
CA LEU A 273 24.35 -7.84 -14.98
C LEU A 273 23.64 -6.63 -15.60
N ILE A 274 22.55 -6.16 -15.00
CA ILE A 274 21.81 -4.98 -15.47
C ILE A 274 22.69 -3.73 -15.40
N THR A 275 23.38 -3.52 -14.28
CA THR A 275 24.25 -2.37 -14.08
C THR A 275 25.40 -2.34 -15.10
N ALA A 276 26.02 -3.48 -15.42
CA ALA A 276 27.04 -3.55 -16.46
C ALA A 276 26.48 -3.25 -17.86
N VAL A 277 25.35 -3.86 -18.22
CA VAL A 277 24.73 -3.66 -19.54
C VAL A 277 24.23 -2.22 -19.73
N ALA A 278 23.59 -1.63 -18.71
CA ALA A 278 23.11 -0.26 -18.77
C ALA A 278 24.26 0.76 -18.95
N ASP A 279 25.39 0.51 -18.29
CA ASP A 279 26.60 1.32 -18.44
C ASP A 279 27.23 1.13 -19.83
N HIS A 280 27.39 -0.11 -20.30
CA HIS A 280 28.03 -0.39 -21.59
C HIS A 280 27.23 0.11 -22.79
N LEU A 281 25.90 -0.02 -22.77
CA LEU A 281 25.05 0.39 -23.88
C LEU A 281 24.79 1.90 -23.90
N PHE A 282 24.65 2.51 -22.72
CA PHE A 282 24.08 3.86 -22.61
C PHE A 282 24.83 4.78 -21.64
N GLY A 283 25.92 4.34 -21.02
CA GLY A 283 26.66 5.11 -20.01
C GLY A 283 25.88 5.36 -18.71
N LEU A 284 24.83 4.58 -18.45
CA LEU A 284 23.96 4.76 -17.28
C LEU A 284 24.62 4.18 -16.02
N LYS A 285 25.35 5.04 -15.29
CA LYS A 285 26.04 4.66 -14.05
C LYS A 285 25.06 4.38 -12.92
N THR A 286 25.34 3.36 -12.10
CA THR A 286 24.53 3.01 -10.92
C THR A 286 24.99 3.79 -9.68
N THR A 287 24.06 4.49 -9.02
CA THR A 287 24.33 5.30 -7.82
C THR A 287 23.88 4.67 -6.52
N SER A 288 22.93 3.74 -6.56
CA SER A 288 22.57 2.91 -5.44
C SER A 288 21.74 1.72 -5.95
N TRP A 289 21.53 0.73 -5.11
CA TRP A 289 20.59 -0.34 -5.39
C TRP A 289 19.97 -0.82 -4.09
N GLU A 290 18.81 -1.46 -4.19
CA GLU A 290 18.08 -2.04 -3.08
C GLU A 290 17.51 -3.40 -3.49
N LEU A 291 17.80 -4.44 -2.69
CA LEU A 291 17.16 -5.74 -2.78
C LEU A 291 15.92 -5.73 -1.89
N GLY A 292 14.80 -5.24 -2.43
CA GLY A 292 13.53 -5.22 -1.72
C GLY A 292 12.90 -6.62 -1.61
N ARG A 293 11.89 -6.77 -0.74
CA ARG A 293 11.23 -8.06 -0.48
C ARG A 293 10.50 -8.63 -1.69
N LEU A 294 9.86 -7.79 -2.49
CA LEU A 294 9.08 -8.21 -3.67
C LEU A 294 9.77 -7.82 -4.98
N ARG A 295 10.36 -6.63 -5.03
CA ARG A 295 11.02 -6.06 -6.21
C ARG A 295 12.38 -5.50 -5.84
N SER A 296 13.31 -5.51 -6.79
CA SER A 296 14.64 -4.94 -6.65
C SER A 296 14.73 -3.64 -7.44
N VAL A 297 15.52 -2.68 -6.97
CA VAL A 297 15.64 -1.34 -7.55
C VAL A 297 17.10 -1.00 -7.78
N ILE A 298 17.41 -0.44 -8.95
CA ILE A 298 18.71 0.13 -9.30
C ILE A 298 18.49 1.62 -9.56
N GLU A 299 19.15 2.48 -8.78
CA GLU A 299 19.15 3.93 -9.04
C GLU A 299 20.25 4.24 -10.05
N LEU A 300 19.86 4.82 -11.18
CA LEU A 300 20.74 5.22 -12.28
C LEU A 300 20.97 6.74 -12.24
N ASP A 301 22.21 7.15 -12.51
CA ASP A 301 22.64 8.56 -12.57
C ASP A 301 22.16 9.25 -13.85
N SER A 302 20.85 9.27 -14.04
CA SER A 302 20.22 9.92 -15.18
C SER A 302 18.85 10.47 -14.79
N PRO A 303 18.48 11.68 -15.23
CA PRO A 303 17.17 12.27 -14.98
C PRO A 303 16.04 11.54 -15.71
N SER A 304 16.37 10.76 -16.74
CA SER A 304 15.38 9.99 -17.50
C SER A 304 16.03 8.78 -18.17
N VAL A 305 15.31 7.67 -18.20
CA VAL A 305 15.64 6.49 -18.99
C VAL A 305 14.43 6.14 -19.83
N THR A 306 14.60 6.08 -21.15
CA THR A 306 13.48 5.90 -22.08
C THR A 306 13.00 4.45 -22.13
N ALA A 307 11.79 4.23 -22.63
CA ALA A 307 11.22 2.89 -22.76
C ALA A 307 12.07 2.01 -23.70
N GLU A 308 12.65 2.59 -24.75
CA GLU A 308 13.54 1.91 -25.70
C GLU A 308 14.85 1.48 -25.04
N GLN A 309 15.44 2.34 -24.19
CA GLN A 309 16.63 1.99 -23.41
C GLN A 309 16.34 0.86 -22.43
N VAL A 310 15.20 0.92 -21.73
CA VAL A 310 14.76 -0.17 -20.83
C VAL A 310 14.61 -1.48 -21.59
N ALA A 311 13.95 -1.46 -22.76
CA ALA A 311 13.77 -2.65 -23.58
C ALA A 311 15.10 -3.22 -24.10
N ALA A 312 16.02 -2.36 -24.56
CA ALA A 312 17.33 -2.77 -25.03
C ALA A 312 18.20 -3.39 -23.91
N ILE A 313 18.15 -2.81 -22.71
CA ILE A 313 18.81 -3.38 -21.53
C ILE A 313 18.21 -4.76 -21.21
N GLU A 314 16.88 -4.87 -21.09
CA GLU A 314 16.18 -6.13 -20.79
C GLU A 314 16.52 -7.21 -21.83
N GLN A 315 16.54 -6.86 -23.11
CA GLN A 315 16.90 -7.79 -24.18
C GLN A 315 18.35 -8.29 -24.00
N SER A 316 19.31 -7.38 -23.86
CA SER A 316 20.73 -7.73 -23.79
C SER A 316 21.08 -8.54 -22.53
N VAL A 317 20.48 -8.24 -21.37
CA VAL A 317 20.70 -9.06 -20.16
C VAL A 317 20.17 -10.47 -20.34
N ASN A 318 19.00 -10.65 -20.97
CA ASN A 318 18.43 -11.97 -21.19
C ASN A 318 19.15 -12.75 -22.29
N GLU A 319 19.77 -12.08 -23.28
CA GLU A 319 20.69 -12.72 -24.22
C GLU A 319 21.91 -13.30 -23.49
N LYS A 320 22.54 -12.52 -22.62
CA LYS A 320 23.68 -12.97 -21.80
C LYS A 320 23.32 -14.12 -20.85
N ILE A 321 22.09 -14.14 -20.33
CA ILE A 321 21.57 -15.29 -19.56
C ILE A 321 21.51 -16.54 -20.43
N ARG A 322 21.00 -16.43 -21.67
CA ARG A 322 20.93 -17.53 -22.64
C ARG A 322 22.29 -18.03 -23.09
N ASP A 323 23.30 -17.16 -23.10
CA ASP A 323 24.70 -17.51 -23.37
C ASP A 323 25.36 -18.30 -22.23
N ARG A 324 24.69 -18.45 -21.08
CA ARG A 324 25.15 -19.25 -19.92
C ARG A 324 26.53 -18.82 -19.44
N LEU A 325 26.76 -17.51 -19.37
CA LEU A 325 28.08 -16.99 -18.99
C LEU A 325 28.40 -17.38 -17.53
N PRO A 326 29.61 -17.90 -17.26
CA PRO A 326 30.01 -18.22 -15.89
C PRO A 326 30.24 -16.96 -15.07
N VAL A 327 29.91 -17.06 -13.79
CA VAL A 327 30.14 -16.03 -12.77
C VAL A 327 31.16 -16.58 -11.80
N ASN A 328 32.36 -16.00 -11.81
CA ASN A 328 33.48 -16.47 -11.02
C ASN A 328 33.74 -15.50 -9.87
N VAL A 329 34.11 -16.06 -8.72
CA VAL A 329 34.52 -15.31 -7.54
C VAL A 329 36.00 -15.56 -7.31
N ARG A 330 36.78 -14.48 -7.19
CA ARG A 330 38.22 -14.53 -6.87
C ARG A 330 38.51 -13.64 -5.67
N GLU A 331 39.50 -14.04 -4.88
CA GLU A 331 40.10 -13.21 -3.84
C GLU A 331 41.44 -12.72 -4.38
N LEU A 332 41.59 -11.41 -4.49
CA LEU A 332 42.82 -10.76 -4.95
C LEU A 332 43.54 -10.12 -3.77
N SER A 333 44.86 -10.09 -3.80
CA SER A 333 45.63 -9.33 -2.80
C SER A 333 45.46 -7.83 -3.04
N LEU A 334 45.61 -7.00 -1.98
CA LEU A 334 45.53 -5.53 -2.09
C LEU A 334 46.48 -4.93 -3.13
N ASN A 335 47.64 -5.57 -3.36
CA ASN A 335 48.66 -5.10 -4.29
C ASN A 335 48.54 -5.74 -5.69
N ASP A 336 47.46 -6.49 -5.95
CA ASP A 336 47.25 -7.13 -7.24
C ASP A 336 46.90 -6.07 -8.29
N PRO A 337 47.65 -5.96 -9.41
CA PRO A 337 47.37 -4.96 -10.45
C PRO A 337 46.00 -5.12 -11.11
N GLU A 338 45.36 -6.29 -11.01
CA GLU A 338 43.97 -6.47 -11.48
C GLU A 338 42.98 -5.61 -10.68
N VAL A 339 43.29 -5.24 -9.43
CA VAL A 339 42.40 -4.46 -8.55
C VAL A 339 42.07 -3.08 -9.14
N GLU A 340 43.02 -2.43 -9.82
CA GLU A 340 42.82 -1.13 -10.47
C GLU A 340 41.85 -1.20 -11.68
N GLN A 341 41.66 -2.40 -12.24
CA GLN A 341 40.80 -2.64 -13.40
C GLN A 341 39.39 -3.09 -13.00
N VAL A 342 39.15 -3.34 -11.72
CA VAL A 342 37.86 -3.79 -11.18
C VAL A 342 37.00 -2.59 -10.83
N ARG A 343 35.75 -2.58 -11.29
CA ARG A 343 34.80 -1.53 -10.95
C ARG A 343 34.46 -1.60 -9.45
N GLY A 344 34.44 -0.47 -8.76
CA GLY A 344 34.10 -0.40 -7.34
C GLY A 344 34.07 1.04 -6.82
N ARG A 345 33.54 1.25 -5.61
CA ARG A 345 33.56 2.57 -4.92
C ARG A 345 34.81 2.81 -4.08
N GLY A 346 35.90 2.10 -4.39
CA GLY A 346 37.06 2.01 -3.51
C GLY A 346 36.81 1.11 -2.30
N LEU A 347 37.89 0.82 -1.56
CA LEU A 347 37.85 0.08 -0.30
C LEU A 347 37.77 1.09 0.85
N PRO A 348 37.04 0.77 1.94
CA PRO A 348 37.12 1.55 3.18
C PRO A 348 38.56 1.63 3.72
N ASP A 349 38.90 2.74 4.39
CA ASP A 349 40.25 2.97 4.94
C ASP A 349 40.67 1.92 6.00
N ASP A 350 39.71 1.21 6.58
CA ASP A 350 39.88 0.14 7.57
C ASP A 350 39.84 -1.27 6.96
N HIS A 351 39.86 -1.41 5.63
CA HIS A 351 39.85 -2.71 4.97
C HIS A 351 41.15 -3.48 5.19
N ALA A 352 41.08 -4.54 5.98
CA ALA A 352 42.14 -5.52 6.15
C ALA A 352 41.76 -6.84 5.44
N GLY A 353 42.58 -7.29 4.49
CA GLY A 353 42.44 -8.58 3.83
C GLY A 353 42.39 -8.54 2.29
N PRO A 354 42.20 -9.70 1.64
CA PRO A 354 42.07 -9.79 0.19
C PRO A 354 40.71 -9.25 -0.29
N ILE A 355 40.73 -8.66 -1.49
CA ILE A 355 39.59 -8.04 -2.14
C ILE A 355 38.81 -9.11 -2.89
N ARG A 356 37.52 -9.27 -2.55
CA ARG A 356 36.63 -10.19 -3.25
C ARG A 356 36.10 -9.56 -4.53
N VAL A 357 36.46 -10.15 -5.65
CA VAL A 357 36.05 -9.72 -6.99
C VAL A 357 35.12 -10.76 -7.58
N VAL A 358 33.99 -10.28 -8.10
CA VAL A 358 33.00 -11.08 -8.81
C VAL A 358 33.07 -10.71 -10.28
N THR A 359 33.34 -11.70 -11.12
CA THR A 359 33.48 -11.54 -12.57
C THR A 359 32.38 -12.30 -13.28
N ILE A 360 31.52 -11.56 -13.98
CA ILE A 360 30.65 -12.11 -15.01
C ILE A 360 31.49 -12.15 -16.28
N LYS A 361 31.83 -13.37 -16.75
CA LYS A 361 32.77 -13.55 -17.87
C LYS A 361 32.39 -12.70 -19.07
N SER A 362 33.35 -11.91 -19.57
CA SER A 362 33.20 -11.04 -20.75
C SER A 362 32.13 -9.95 -20.62
N VAL A 363 31.69 -9.64 -19.40
CA VAL A 363 30.69 -8.60 -19.13
C VAL A 363 31.20 -7.59 -18.12
N ASP A 364 31.57 -8.01 -16.92
CA ASP A 364 31.94 -7.09 -15.83
C ASP A 364 32.77 -7.80 -14.75
N SER A 365 33.62 -7.04 -14.09
CA SER A 365 34.35 -7.43 -12.88
C SER A 365 34.15 -6.35 -11.83
N ASN A 366 33.56 -6.73 -10.70
CA ASN A 366 33.16 -5.78 -9.65
C ASN A 366 33.57 -6.27 -8.26
N MET A 367 33.99 -5.34 -7.40
CA MET A 367 34.23 -5.64 -5.99
C MET A 367 32.89 -5.85 -5.28
N CYS A 368 32.62 -7.07 -4.83
CA CYS A 368 31.36 -7.39 -4.18
C CYS A 368 31.53 -8.45 -3.10
N CYS A 369 30.90 -8.22 -1.95
CA CYS A 369 30.90 -9.15 -0.83
C CYS A 369 29.69 -10.10 -0.81
N GLY A 370 28.68 -9.90 -1.67
CA GLY A 370 27.44 -10.68 -1.65
C GLY A 370 27.56 -12.10 -2.22
N THR A 371 26.49 -12.88 -2.05
CA THR A 371 26.40 -14.23 -2.63
C THR A 371 25.92 -14.15 -4.07
N HIS A 372 26.49 -14.97 -4.96
CA HIS A 372 26.18 -14.95 -6.38
C HIS A 372 25.81 -16.33 -6.91
N VAL A 373 25.05 -16.33 -8.00
CA VAL A 373 24.95 -17.53 -8.85
C VAL A 373 26.31 -17.82 -9.48
N SER A 374 26.59 -19.08 -9.80
CA SER A 374 27.83 -19.50 -10.47
C SER A 374 27.74 -19.40 -11.99
N ASN A 375 26.52 -19.26 -12.53
CA ASN A 375 26.25 -19.11 -13.94
C ASN A 375 25.02 -18.22 -14.17
N LEU A 376 25.04 -17.37 -15.19
CA LEU A 376 23.89 -16.52 -15.50
C LEU A 376 22.62 -17.31 -15.85
N SER A 377 22.72 -18.54 -16.32
CA SER A 377 21.55 -19.39 -16.58
C SER A 377 20.69 -19.66 -15.34
N ASP A 378 21.28 -19.61 -14.14
CA ASP A 378 20.53 -19.74 -12.89
C ASP A 378 19.65 -18.51 -12.59
N LEU A 379 19.86 -17.39 -13.29
CA LEU A 379 18.92 -16.26 -13.25
C LEU A 379 17.61 -16.57 -13.96
N GLN A 380 17.58 -17.56 -14.85
CA GLN A 380 16.47 -17.96 -15.72
C GLN A 380 16.00 -16.83 -16.67
N VAL A 381 15.51 -15.74 -16.10
CA VAL A 381 14.98 -14.56 -16.79
C VAL A 381 15.13 -13.34 -15.89
N ILE A 382 15.35 -12.18 -16.50
CA ILE A 382 15.19 -10.88 -15.85
C ILE A 382 14.03 -10.15 -16.51
N LYS A 383 13.12 -9.60 -15.70
CA LYS A 383 12.06 -8.69 -16.15
C LYS A 383 12.24 -7.33 -15.51
N ILE A 384 12.33 -6.29 -16.33
CA ILE A 384 12.31 -4.89 -15.92
C ILE A 384 10.85 -4.43 -15.97
N LEU A 385 10.33 -4.00 -14.83
CA LEU A 385 8.94 -3.58 -14.66
C LEU A 385 8.69 -2.15 -15.13
N GLY A 386 9.76 -1.34 -15.21
CA GLY A 386 9.72 0.04 -15.64
C GLY A 386 10.65 0.92 -14.81
N THR A 387 10.37 2.22 -14.84
CA THR A 387 11.14 3.24 -14.14
C THR A 387 10.25 4.12 -13.27
N GLU A 388 10.78 4.53 -12.12
CA GLU A 388 10.20 5.51 -11.21
C GLU A 388 11.18 6.68 -11.04
N LYS A 389 10.68 7.86 -10.64
CA LYS A 389 11.56 9.00 -10.32
C LYS A 389 12.40 8.67 -9.08
N GLY A 390 13.72 8.79 -9.22
CA GLY A 390 14.69 8.66 -8.12
C GLY A 390 14.98 10.00 -7.43
N LYS A 391 15.92 9.99 -6.48
CA LYS A 391 16.29 11.20 -5.73
C LYS A 391 17.22 12.10 -6.56
N LYS A 392 17.11 13.42 -6.42
CA LYS A 392 18.05 14.39 -7.02
C LYS A 392 18.30 14.19 -8.53
N ASN A 393 17.23 14.21 -9.34
CA ASN A 393 17.30 14.02 -10.80
C ASN A 393 17.91 12.68 -11.24
N LYS A 394 17.55 11.60 -10.55
CA LYS A 394 17.95 10.22 -10.89
C LYS A 394 16.74 9.38 -11.26
N THR A 395 16.98 8.19 -11.77
CA THR A 395 15.93 7.26 -12.21
C THR A 395 16.07 5.92 -11.48
N ASN A 396 14.98 5.44 -10.89
CA ASN A 396 14.92 4.12 -10.27
C ASN A 396 14.41 3.10 -11.30
N LEU A 397 15.27 2.17 -11.71
CA LEU A 397 14.91 1.05 -12.57
C LEU A 397 14.50 -0.15 -11.71
N ILE A 398 13.30 -0.67 -11.95
CA ILE A 398 12.69 -1.72 -11.11
C ILE A 398 12.75 -3.03 -11.86
N PHE A 399 13.26 -4.07 -11.22
CA PHE A 399 13.42 -5.37 -11.87
C PHE A 399 13.14 -6.55 -10.94
N LEU A 400 12.92 -7.70 -11.57
CA LEU A 400 12.79 -9.02 -10.97
C LEU A 400 13.72 -9.98 -11.71
N ALA A 401 14.38 -10.88 -10.98
CA ALA A 401 15.13 -12.00 -11.56
C ALA A 401 14.57 -13.36 -11.10
N GLY A 402 14.71 -14.38 -11.95
CA GLY A 402 14.49 -15.77 -11.59
C GLY A 402 13.10 -16.08 -11.06
N ASN A 403 13.03 -16.76 -9.90
CA ASN A 403 11.78 -17.26 -9.35
C ASN A 403 10.76 -16.14 -9.06
N ARG A 404 11.21 -14.90 -8.83
CA ARG A 404 10.30 -13.76 -8.67
C ARG A 404 9.53 -13.44 -9.95
N VAL A 405 10.14 -13.63 -11.12
CA VAL A 405 9.47 -13.45 -12.42
C VAL A 405 8.40 -14.51 -12.61
N LEU A 406 8.69 -15.78 -12.26
CA LEU A 406 7.71 -16.86 -12.33
C LEU A 406 6.50 -16.61 -11.41
N LYS A 407 6.76 -16.25 -10.15
CA LYS A 407 5.71 -15.87 -9.18
C LYS A 407 4.92 -14.63 -9.60
N TRP A 408 5.55 -13.70 -10.31
CA TRP A 408 4.86 -12.53 -10.88
C TRP A 408 3.98 -12.94 -12.08
N MET A 409 4.50 -13.75 -13.00
CA MET A 409 3.78 -14.23 -14.17
C MET A 409 2.55 -15.04 -13.79
N GLU A 410 2.66 -15.93 -12.80
CA GLU A 410 1.53 -16.71 -12.30
C GLU A 410 0.39 -15.81 -11.79
N ARG A 411 0.72 -14.78 -11.00
CA ARG A 411 -0.26 -13.79 -10.50
C ARG A 411 -0.89 -12.97 -11.62
N SER A 412 -0.08 -12.53 -12.58
CA SER A 412 -0.55 -11.78 -13.74
C SER A 412 -1.51 -12.63 -14.59
N TYR A 413 -1.15 -13.88 -14.85
CA TYR A 413 -1.98 -14.82 -15.61
C TYR A 413 -3.28 -15.18 -14.87
N GLY A 414 -3.21 -15.38 -13.54
CA GLY A 414 -4.40 -15.59 -12.71
C GLY A 414 -5.37 -14.40 -12.79
N THR A 415 -4.85 -13.18 -12.76
CA THR A 415 -5.64 -11.95 -12.94
C THR A 415 -6.28 -11.90 -14.32
N GLU A 416 -5.53 -12.19 -15.38
CA GLU A 416 -6.05 -12.24 -16.75
C GLU A 416 -7.17 -13.27 -16.90
N LYS A 417 -7.00 -14.47 -16.33
CA LYS A 417 -8.03 -15.53 -16.34
C LYS A 417 -9.30 -15.10 -15.61
N ALA A 418 -9.17 -14.39 -14.48
CA ALA A 418 -10.31 -13.83 -13.77
C ALA A 418 -11.05 -12.79 -14.65
N LEU A 419 -10.32 -11.91 -15.33
CA LEU A 419 -10.90 -10.93 -16.27
C LEU A 419 -11.62 -11.60 -17.44
N THR A 420 -11.06 -12.67 -18.01
CA THR A 420 -11.71 -13.44 -19.08
C THR A 420 -13.07 -13.97 -18.64
N THR A 421 -13.16 -14.42 -17.39
CA THR A 421 -14.42 -14.91 -16.80
C THR A 421 -15.44 -13.78 -16.60
N LEU A 422 -14.99 -12.63 -16.09
CA LEU A 422 -15.84 -11.46 -15.81
C LEU A 422 -16.35 -10.79 -17.10
N LEU A 423 -15.47 -10.62 -18.08
CA LEU A 423 -15.75 -9.90 -19.33
C LEU A 423 -16.34 -10.82 -20.41
N LYS A 424 -16.25 -12.14 -20.23
CA LYS A 424 -16.75 -13.15 -21.17
C LYS A 424 -16.18 -12.98 -22.59
N CYS A 425 -14.89 -12.63 -22.68
CA CYS A 425 -14.15 -12.50 -23.93
C CYS A 425 -12.69 -12.96 -23.73
N GLY A 426 -11.95 -13.13 -24.83
CA GLY A 426 -10.54 -13.49 -24.77
C GLY A 426 -9.68 -12.36 -24.19
N ALA A 427 -8.48 -12.70 -23.72
CA ALA A 427 -7.54 -11.76 -23.10
C ALA A 427 -7.20 -10.54 -23.97
N GLU A 428 -6.99 -10.77 -25.26
CA GLU A 428 -6.70 -9.73 -26.25
C GLU A 428 -7.84 -8.70 -26.39
N ASP A 429 -9.08 -9.11 -26.08
CA ASP A 429 -10.27 -8.27 -26.18
C ASP A 429 -10.63 -7.56 -24.87
N HIS A 430 -9.94 -7.84 -23.76
CA HIS A 430 -10.29 -7.27 -22.44
C HIS A 430 -10.39 -5.75 -22.48
N VAL A 431 -9.43 -5.08 -23.11
CA VAL A 431 -9.39 -3.61 -23.19
C VAL A 431 -10.60 -3.08 -23.96
N GLU A 432 -10.96 -3.72 -25.07
CA GLU A 432 -12.10 -3.31 -25.90
C GLU A 432 -13.43 -3.60 -25.20
N ALA A 433 -13.55 -4.74 -24.51
CA ALA A 433 -14.70 -5.07 -23.69
C ALA A 433 -14.92 -4.03 -22.57
N VAL A 434 -13.86 -3.63 -21.87
CA VAL A 434 -13.92 -2.58 -20.84
C VAL A 434 -14.33 -1.23 -21.45
N LYS A 435 -13.78 -0.84 -22.61
CA LYS A 435 -14.19 0.39 -23.31
C LYS A 435 -15.68 0.37 -23.68
N LYS A 436 -16.17 -0.76 -24.20
CA LYS A 436 -17.60 -0.95 -24.51
C LYS A 436 -18.48 -0.82 -23.27
N LEU A 437 -18.09 -1.45 -22.16
CA LEU A 437 -18.79 -1.32 -20.88
C LEU A 437 -18.84 0.14 -20.40
N GLN A 438 -17.71 0.85 -20.43
CA GLN A 438 -17.66 2.26 -20.05
C GLN A 438 -18.55 3.15 -20.93
N ASN A 439 -18.55 2.91 -22.24
CA ASN A 439 -19.40 3.65 -23.18
C ASN A 439 -20.89 3.33 -22.97
N SER A 440 -21.22 2.06 -22.73
CA SER A 440 -22.58 1.63 -22.40
C SER A 440 -23.07 2.28 -21.10
N THR A 441 -22.24 2.33 -20.06
CA THR A 441 -22.59 3.00 -18.80
C THR A 441 -22.89 4.49 -19.00
N LYS A 442 -22.04 5.20 -19.77
CA LYS A 442 -22.28 6.62 -20.10
C LYS A 442 -23.58 6.82 -20.88
N LEU A 443 -23.87 5.94 -21.85
CA LEU A 443 -25.11 6.00 -22.63
C LEU A 443 -26.34 5.75 -21.76
N LEU A 444 -26.29 4.74 -20.89
CA LEU A 444 -27.38 4.42 -19.96
C LEU A 444 -27.64 5.57 -18.98
N GLN A 445 -26.60 6.23 -18.47
CA GLN A 445 -26.74 7.42 -17.64
C GLN A 445 -27.43 8.56 -18.40
N LYS A 446 -27.04 8.82 -19.65
CA LYS A 446 -27.70 9.83 -20.49
C LYS A 446 -29.18 9.50 -20.75
N ASN A 447 -29.47 8.24 -21.07
CA ASN A 447 -30.84 7.79 -21.32
C ASN A 447 -31.70 7.88 -20.06
N ASN A 448 -31.15 7.55 -18.89
CA ASN A 448 -31.85 7.68 -17.60
C ASN A 448 -32.24 9.14 -17.32
N LEU A 449 -31.32 10.10 -17.55
CA LEU A 449 -31.63 11.52 -17.42
C LEU A 449 -32.75 11.96 -18.40
N ASN A 450 -32.72 11.50 -19.65
CA ASN A 450 -33.78 11.82 -20.62
C ASN A 450 -35.13 11.25 -20.19
N LEU A 451 -35.18 10.00 -19.73
CA LEU A 451 -36.41 9.39 -19.23
C LEU A 451 -36.95 10.11 -17.98
N LEU A 452 -36.07 10.61 -17.12
CA LEU A 452 -36.46 11.44 -15.99
C LEU A 452 -37.07 12.77 -16.45
N ARG A 453 -36.52 13.41 -17.49
CA ARG A 453 -37.11 14.62 -18.08
C ARG A 453 -38.51 14.36 -18.65
N ASP A 454 -38.67 13.29 -19.43
CA ASP A 454 -39.98 12.92 -20.00
C ASP A 454 -41.00 12.60 -18.89
N LEU A 455 -40.55 11.89 -17.85
CA LEU A 455 -41.36 11.60 -16.67
C LEU A 455 -41.77 12.88 -15.92
N ALA A 456 -40.86 13.85 -15.78
CA ALA A 456 -41.15 15.14 -15.16
C ALA A 456 -42.27 15.89 -15.91
N VAL A 457 -42.22 15.91 -17.25
CA VAL A 457 -43.29 16.50 -18.08
C VAL A 457 -44.63 15.80 -17.85
N HIS A 458 -44.64 14.46 -17.86
CA HIS A 458 -45.86 13.69 -17.61
C HIS A 458 -46.44 13.91 -16.21
N ILE A 459 -45.58 13.96 -15.18
CA ILE A 459 -45.98 14.27 -13.81
C ILE A 459 -46.64 15.66 -13.76
N ALA A 460 -46.00 16.67 -14.35
CA ALA A 460 -46.55 18.03 -14.38
C ALA A 460 -47.92 18.09 -15.07
N HIS A 461 -48.09 17.40 -16.20
CA HIS A 461 -49.38 17.29 -16.88
C HIS A 461 -50.44 16.66 -15.99
N SER A 462 -50.11 15.56 -15.30
CA SER A 462 -51.03 14.89 -14.37
C SER A 462 -51.42 15.79 -13.20
N LEU A 463 -50.48 16.60 -12.69
CA LEU A 463 -50.74 17.55 -11.60
C LEU A 463 -51.69 18.68 -12.06
N ARG A 464 -51.51 19.19 -13.29
CA ARG A 464 -52.42 20.19 -13.89
C ARG A 464 -53.85 19.67 -14.07
N SER A 465 -54.01 18.40 -14.43
CA SER A 465 -55.33 17.82 -14.73
C SER A 465 -56.16 17.41 -13.50
N SER A 466 -55.62 17.50 -12.28
CA SER A 466 -56.31 17.15 -11.05
C SER A 466 -56.30 18.34 -10.08
N PRO A 467 -57.30 19.22 -10.07
CA PRO A 467 -57.18 20.54 -9.40
C PRO A 467 -57.32 20.54 -7.87
N ASP A 468 -57.63 19.42 -7.22
CA ASP A 468 -57.93 19.40 -5.77
C ASP A 468 -56.72 18.99 -4.91
N TRP A 469 -55.75 19.90 -4.75
CA TRP A 469 -54.51 19.65 -3.99
C TRP A 469 -54.45 20.34 -2.61
N GLY A 470 -55.51 21.04 -2.19
CA GLY A 470 -55.50 21.77 -0.91
C GLY A 470 -54.38 22.80 -0.79
N GLY A 471 -53.94 23.40 -1.91
CA GLY A 471 -52.95 24.49 -1.96
C GLY A 471 -51.48 24.08 -1.87
N VAL A 472 -51.14 22.81 -1.58
CA VAL A 472 -49.75 22.33 -1.50
C VAL A 472 -49.54 21.01 -2.22
N ILE A 473 -48.59 20.98 -3.16
CA ILE A 473 -48.14 19.76 -3.84
C ILE A 473 -46.73 19.41 -3.35
N ALA A 474 -46.55 18.24 -2.75
CA ALA A 474 -45.25 17.73 -2.34
C ALA A 474 -44.87 16.48 -3.17
N LEU A 475 -43.70 16.50 -3.82
CA LEU A 475 -43.23 15.36 -4.61
C LEU A 475 -41.75 15.09 -4.40
N HIS A 476 -41.42 13.80 -4.35
CA HIS A 476 -40.06 13.31 -4.22
C HIS A 476 -39.70 12.33 -5.33
N ARG A 477 -38.46 12.43 -5.81
CA ARG A 477 -37.87 11.43 -6.70
C ARG A 477 -36.41 11.22 -6.38
N LYS A 478 -36.06 10.04 -5.84
CA LYS A 478 -34.69 9.73 -5.45
C LYS A 478 -33.71 9.88 -6.62
N GLU A 479 -34.11 9.41 -7.80
CA GLU A 479 -33.29 9.39 -9.02
C GLU A 479 -33.28 10.73 -9.76
N GLY A 480 -34.14 11.67 -9.38
CA GLY A 480 -34.23 12.97 -10.06
C GLY A 480 -33.01 13.85 -9.81
N ASP A 481 -32.86 14.86 -10.65
CA ASP A 481 -31.86 15.91 -10.48
C ASP A 481 -32.54 17.29 -10.38
N SER A 482 -31.72 18.35 -10.41
CA SER A 482 -32.25 19.71 -10.42
C SER A 482 -33.16 19.97 -11.63
N GLU A 483 -32.81 19.43 -12.80
CA GLU A 483 -33.56 19.65 -14.03
C GLU A 483 -34.94 18.99 -13.95
N PHE A 484 -35.03 17.77 -13.42
CA PHE A 484 -36.29 17.07 -13.13
C PHE A 484 -37.25 17.95 -12.31
N MET A 485 -36.79 18.52 -11.19
CA MET A 485 -37.63 19.39 -10.37
C MET A 485 -38.02 20.67 -11.13
N ASN A 486 -37.07 21.27 -11.86
CA ASN A 486 -37.32 22.50 -12.57
C ASN A 486 -38.35 22.34 -13.70
N ILE A 487 -38.32 21.21 -14.43
CA ILE A 487 -39.33 20.87 -15.44
C ILE A 487 -40.71 20.79 -14.80
N ILE A 488 -40.86 20.05 -13.70
CA ILE A 488 -42.17 19.93 -13.02
C ILE A 488 -42.70 21.30 -12.60
N ALA A 489 -41.85 22.13 -11.98
CA ALA A 489 -42.26 23.46 -11.52
C ALA A 489 -42.62 24.41 -12.67
N ASN A 490 -41.92 24.34 -13.81
CA ASN A 490 -42.22 25.17 -14.97
C ASN A 490 -43.52 24.73 -15.66
N GLU A 491 -43.67 23.42 -15.86
CA GLU A 491 -44.82 22.87 -16.58
C GLU A 491 -46.09 22.88 -15.72
N THR A 492 -46.02 22.72 -14.40
CA THR A 492 -47.24 22.70 -13.57
C THR A 492 -47.90 24.09 -13.52
N GLY A 493 -47.11 25.16 -13.52
CA GLY A 493 -47.58 26.52 -13.23
C GLY A 493 -47.88 26.69 -11.75
N SER A 494 -47.10 27.51 -11.03
CA SER A 494 -47.15 27.60 -9.57
C SER A 494 -47.62 28.98 -9.07
N GLU A 495 -48.49 29.66 -9.81
CA GLU A 495 -48.89 31.03 -9.47
C GLU A 495 -49.85 31.09 -8.26
N GLU A 496 -50.64 30.03 -8.04
CA GLU A 496 -51.65 29.95 -6.96
C GLU A 496 -51.46 28.74 -6.03
N THR A 497 -50.41 27.93 -6.23
CA THR A 497 -50.19 26.68 -5.46
C THR A 497 -48.72 26.56 -5.05
N LEU A 498 -48.47 26.16 -3.81
CA LEU A 498 -47.13 25.86 -3.32
C LEU A 498 -46.69 24.47 -3.78
N LEU A 499 -45.58 24.41 -4.50
CA LEU A 499 -44.99 23.19 -5.02
C LEU A 499 -43.66 22.92 -4.34
N PHE A 500 -43.59 21.85 -3.56
CA PHE A 500 -42.39 21.39 -2.86
C PHE A 500 -41.85 20.11 -3.49
N LEU A 501 -40.77 20.25 -4.24
CA LEU A 501 -40.10 19.16 -4.94
C LEU A 501 -38.78 18.82 -4.28
N THR A 502 -38.46 17.52 -4.26
CA THR A 502 -37.23 17.03 -3.65
C THR A 502 -36.64 15.87 -4.43
N VAL A 503 -35.30 15.80 -4.51
CA VAL A 503 -34.57 14.70 -5.15
C VAL A 503 -33.32 14.30 -4.37
N GLY A 504 -32.82 13.09 -4.57
CA GLY A 504 -31.70 12.53 -3.80
C GLY A 504 -32.14 11.50 -2.76
N ASP A 505 -31.20 11.02 -1.94
CA ASP A 505 -31.50 9.93 -1.01
C ASP A 505 -32.46 10.36 0.11
N GLU A 506 -33.39 9.49 0.48
CA GLU A 506 -34.43 9.80 1.49
C GLU A 506 -33.87 10.03 2.88
N LYS A 507 -32.72 9.43 3.22
CA LYS A 507 -32.09 9.54 4.54
C LYS A 507 -30.79 10.34 4.51
N GLY A 508 -30.34 10.74 3.32
CA GLY A 508 -29.10 11.47 3.11
C GLY A 508 -29.31 12.90 2.64
N ALA A 509 -28.30 13.41 1.96
CA ALA A 509 -28.36 14.71 1.31
C ALA A 509 -29.16 14.65 0.00
N GLY A 510 -29.78 15.77 -0.35
CA GLY A 510 -30.57 15.90 -1.56
C GLY A 510 -30.70 17.34 -2.01
N LEU A 511 -31.45 17.55 -3.08
CA LEU A 511 -31.86 18.87 -3.54
C LEU A 511 -33.34 19.07 -3.25
N PHE A 512 -33.71 20.32 -2.99
CA PHE A 512 -35.11 20.72 -2.88
C PHE A 512 -35.39 21.97 -3.69
N LEU A 513 -36.64 22.11 -4.12
CA LEU A 513 -37.18 23.27 -4.80
C LEU A 513 -38.57 23.56 -4.21
N LEU A 514 -38.75 24.76 -3.69
CA LEU A 514 -40.05 25.34 -3.37
C LEU A 514 -40.41 26.35 -4.46
N ALA A 515 -41.55 26.20 -5.12
CA ALA A 515 -42.07 27.13 -6.11
C ALA A 515 -43.52 27.51 -5.77
N GLY A 516 -43.94 28.73 -6.08
CA GLY A 516 -45.24 29.23 -5.63
C GLY A 516 -45.40 30.75 -5.75
N PRO A 517 -46.43 31.33 -5.12
CA PRO A 517 -46.58 32.77 -4.96
C PRO A 517 -45.32 33.40 -4.37
N ALA A 518 -44.87 34.53 -4.90
CA ALA A 518 -43.58 35.12 -4.55
C ALA A 518 -43.45 35.43 -3.05
N GLU A 519 -44.47 36.03 -2.45
CA GLU A 519 -44.47 36.40 -1.02
C GLU A 519 -44.42 35.17 -0.11
N ALA A 520 -45.17 34.12 -0.44
CA ALA A 520 -45.17 32.86 0.29
C ALA A 520 -43.80 32.17 0.20
N VAL A 521 -43.20 32.13 -0.99
CA VAL A 521 -41.88 31.48 -1.19
C VAL A 521 -40.74 32.27 -0.54
N GLU A 522 -40.78 33.61 -0.55
CA GLU A 522 -39.78 34.43 0.15
C GLU A 522 -39.85 34.22 1.67
N THR A 523 -41.06 34.04 2.21
CA THR A 523 -41.28 33.77 3.64
C THR A 523 -40.91 32.34 4.04
N LEU A 524 -41.35 31.34 3.26
CA LEU A 524 -41.24 29.93 3.61
C LEU A 524 -39.92 29.30 3.16
N GLY A 525 -39.32 29.76 2.05
CA GLY A 525 -38.10 29.19 1.49
C GLY A 525 -36.94 29.05 2.49
N PRO A 526 -36.57 30.11 3.24
CA PRO A 526 -35.57 30.04 4.30
C PRO A 526 -35.94 29.05 5.42
N ARG A 527 -37.21 29.00 5.82
CA ARG A 527 -37.71 28.07 6.86
C ARG A 527 -37.66 26.62 6.39
N VAL A 528 -38.01 26.36 5.13
CA VAL A 528 -37.86 25.03 4.51
C VAL A 528 -36.39 24.61 4.52
N ALA A 529 -35.47 25.51 4.16
CA ALA A 529 -34.04 25.23 4.23
C ALA A 529 -33.60 24.89 5.66
N GLU A 530 -34.07 25.63 6.67
CA GLU A 530 -33.76 25.37 8.07
C GLU A 530 -34.26 23.99 8.54
N VAL A 531 -35.51 23.63 8.26
CA VAL A 531 -36.08 22.31 8.62
C VAL A 531 -35.28 21.18 7.98
N LEU A 532 -34.86 21.34 6.73
CA LEU A 532 -34.07 20.34 6.02
C LEU A 532 -32.56 20.38 6.36
N GLU A 533 -32.17 21.23 7.31
CA GLU A 533 -30.77 21.51 7.68
C GLU A 533 -29.90 21.81 6.44
N GLY A 534 -30.49 22.60 5.54
CA GLY A 534 -29.98 22.89 4.22
C GLY A 534 -29.63 24.36 4.01
N LYS A 535 -29.14 24.65 2.81
CA LYS A 535 -28.91 26.02 2.33
C LYS A 535 -29.48 26.14 0.93
N GLY A 536 -30.12 27.28 0.66
CA GLY A 536 -30.68 27.57 -0.64
C GLY A 536 -30.75 29.06 -0.91
N ALA A 537 -31.16 29.41 -2.11
CA ALA A 537 -31.38 30.78 -2.54
C ALA A 537 -32.72 30.88 -3.28
N GLY A 538 -33.40 32.01 -3.06
CA GLY A 538 -34.66 32.33 -3.69
C GLY A 538 -34.54 33.41 -4.76
N LYS A 539 -35.30 33.27 -5.85
CA LYS A 539 -35.51 34.30 -6.87
C LYS A 539 -36.80 34.05 -7.63
N LYS A 540 -37.64 35.09 -7.79
CA LYS A 540 -38.86 35.09 -8.62
C LYS A 540 -39.81 33.91 -8.30
N GLY A 541 -40.30 33.82 -7.07
CA GLY A 541 -41.27 32.79 -6.67
C GLY A 541 -40.70 31.36 -6.63
N ARG A 542 -39.38 31.21 -6.57
CA ARG A 542 -38.70 29.92 -6.43
C ARG A 542 -37.61 30.02 -5.37
N PHE A 543 -37.46 28.98 -4.56
CA PHE A 543 -36.38 28.80 -3.60
C PHE A 543 -35.80 27.41 -3.75
N GLN A 544 -34.51 27.32 -4.11
CA GLN A 544 -33.85 26.04 -4.37
C GLN A 544 -32.58 25.89 -3.54
N GLY A 545 -32.28 24.68 -3.11
CA GLY A 545 -31.15 24.44 -2.23
C GLY A 545 -30.74 22.99 -2.10
N LYS A 546 -29.68 22.79 -1.32
CA LYS A 546 -29.20 21.48 -0.87
C LYS A 546 -29.71 21.24 0.54
N ALA A 547 -30.34 20.10 0.75
CA ALA A 547 -30.77 19.59 2.05
C ALA A 547 -29.78 18.55 2.56
N THR A 548 -29.51 18.54 3.87
CA THR A 548 -28.71 17.48 4.51
C THR A 548 -29.58 16.43 5.20
N LYS A 549 -30.83 16.78 5.55
CA LYS A 549 -31.81 15.86 6.17
C LYS A 549 -33.10 15.76 5.37
N MET A 550 -33.07 14.97 4.29
CA MET A 550 -34.25 14.64 3.48
C MET A 550 -35.30 13.81 4.24
N SER A 551 -34.96 13.27 5.42
CA SER A 551 -35.91 12.58 6.30
C SER A 551 -36.95 13.53 6.91
N ARG A 552 -36.68 14.85 6.94
CA ARG A 552 -37.56 15.87 7.53
C ARG A 552 -38.54 16.49 6.52
N ARG A 553 -38.66 15.93 5.31
CA ARG A 553 -39.59 16.42 4.26
C ARG A 553 -41.04 16.43 4.70
N ALA A 554 -41.45 15.48 5.55
CA ALA A 554 -42.81 15.45 6.10
C ALA A 554 -43.09 16.67 6.98
N GLU A 555 -42.11 17.11 7.79
CA GLU A 555 -42.22 18.32 8.61
C GLU A 555 -42.36 19.58 7.74
N VAL A 556 -41.63 19.62 6.62
CA VAL A 556 -41.79 20.70 5.62
C VAL A 556 -43.19 20.69 5.03
N GLN A 557 -43.72 19.52 4.65
CA GLN A 557 -45.06 19.44 4.10
C GLN A 557 -46.12 19.95 5.08
N THR A 558 -46.03 19.59 6.36
CA THR A 558 -46.91 20.13 7.42
C THR A 558 -46.77 21.64 7.55
N LEU A 559 -45.53 22.16 7.59
CA LEU A 559 -45.26 23.60 7.66
C LEU A 559 -45.93 24.39 6.51
N LEU A 560 -45.89 23.84 5.29
CA LEU A 560 -46.50 24.49 4.12
C LEU A 560 -48.03 24.44 4.19
N GLN A 561 -48.61 23.32 4.66
CA GLN A 561 -50.06 23.17 4.82
C GLN A 561 -50.61 24.10 5.90
N ASP A 562 -49.92 24.23 7.03
CA ASP A 562 -50.32 25.13 8.12
C ASP A 562 -50.39 26.58 7.62
N TYR A 563 -49.40 27.02 6.82
CA TYR A 563 -49.38 28.37 6.23
C TYR A 563 -50.61 28.66 5.36
N ILE A 564 -50.98 27.71 4.47
CA ILE A 564 -52.17 27.85 3.63
C ILE A 564 -53.43 27.93 4.50
N SER A 565 -53.56 27.05 5.51
CA SER A 565 -54.73 27.03 6.39
C SER A 565 -54.93 28.31 7.19
N THR A 566 -53.84 28.97 7.63
CA THR A 566 -53.90 30.25 8.34
C THR A 566 -54.27 31.42 7.43
N GLN A 567 -53.83 31.42 6.17
CA GLN A 567 -54.20 32.45 5.19
C GLN A 567 -55.69 32.36 4.83
N SER A 568 -56.22 31.15 4.63
CA SER A 568 -57.65 30.94 4.34
C SER A 568 -58.59 31.22 5.52
N ALA A 569 -58.08 31.45 6.73
CA ALA A 569 -58.86 31.81 7.91
C ALA A 569 -58.84 33.33 8.20
N GLU A 570 -57.94 34.08 7.57
CA GLU A 570 -57.81 35.54 7.67
C GLU A 570 -58.50 36.28 6.49
N GLU A 571 -58.79 35.57 5.39
CA GLU A 571 -59.71 35.97 4.30
C GLU A 571 -61.17 35.61 4.62
#